data_AF-D4MWG0-F1
#
_entry.id   AF-D4MWG0-F1
#
_cell.length_a   1.000
_cell.length_b   1.000
_cell.length_c   1.000
_cell.angle_alpha   90.00
_cell.angle_beta   90.00
_cell.angle_gamma   90.00
#
_symmetry.space_group_name_H-M   'P 1'
#
loop_
_entity.id
_entity.type
_entity.pdbx_description
1 polymer ?
#
loop_
_entity_poly.entity_id
_entity_poly.type
_entity_poly.pdbx_seq_one_letter_code
_entity_poly.pdbx_strand_id
1 'polypeptide(L)'
;MPDNLFPEEYENEEEYFEDEENEGTEEENTEEEEDAGYKPSIFFDFDTGDFVTLHDGKLKEASGFEAWVQWCYKTIMTQRYAHEGYSTDIGIDYESALQADSREEAESILQREIEEALMADPSERTLYVGNIMFQWEAEHCLVTVQVQGIDGDIEIQTQFESEVV
;
A
#
# COMPACT_ATOMS: atom_id res chain seq x y z
N MET A 1 0.64 19.69 1.16
CA MET A 1 1.39 18.50 0.70
C MET A 1 0.49 17.81 -0.31
N PRO A 2 0.98 17.12 -1.35
CA PRO A 2 0.08 16.31 -2.16
C PRO A 2 -0.50 15.21 -1.27
N ASP A 3 -1.83 15.09 -1.23
CA ASP A 3 -2.51 14.07 -0.44
C ASP A 3 -2.12 12.68 -0.96
N ASN A 4 -1.63 11.83 -0.05
CA ASN A 4 -1.39 10.43 -0.35
C ASN A 4 -2.72 9.84 -0.86
N LEU A 5 -2.67 9.11 -1.99
CA LEU A 5 -3.85 8.45 -2.58
C LEU A 5 -4.53 7.45 -1.61
N PHE A 6 -3.82 7.07 -0.55
CA PHE A 6 -4.29 6.36 0.63
C PHE A 6 -3.86 7.18 1.83
N PRO A 7 -4.66 8.20 2.22
CA PRO A 7 -4.31 8.99 3.36
C PRO A 7 -4.42 8.12 4.61
N GLU A 8 -3.44 8.23 5.50
CA GLU A 8 -3.44 7.54 6.81
C GLU A 8 -4.62 8.01 7.68
N GLU A 9 -5.12 9.21 7.36
CA GLU A 9 -6.30 9.87 7.90
C GLU A 9 -7.40 9.93 6.82
N TYR A 10 -8.46 9.12 6.99
CA TYR A 10 -9.72 9.37 6.28
C TYR A 10 -10.50 10.41 7.10
N GLU A 11 -10.22 11.69 6.88
CA GLU A 11 -11.12 12.74 7.35
C GLU A 11 -12.40 12.66 6.49
N ASN A 12 -13.49 12.21 7.11
CA ASN A 12 -14.80 12.25 6.47
C ASN A 12 -15.25 13.71 6.43
N GLU A 13 -14.84 14.45 5.39
CA GLU A 13 -15.41 15.76 5.06
C GLU A 13 -16.85 15.60 4.54
N GLU A 14 -17.76 15.07 5.36
CA GLU A 14 -19.17 15.44 5.21
C GLU A 14 -19.28 16.91 5.61
N GLU A 15 -19.19 17.79 4.60
CA GLU A 15 -19.42 19.23 4.70
C GLU A 15 -20.87 19.47 5.16
N TYR A 16 -21.11 19.46 6.49
CA TYR A 16 -22.35 19.92 7.10
C TYR A 16 -22.42 21.44 6.90
N PHE A 17 -23.18 21.88 5.89
CA PHE A 17 -23.67 23.26 5.83
C PHE A 17 -24.58 23.52 7.03
N GLU A 18 -24.06 24.18 8.07
CA GLU A 18 -24.87 24.79 9.13
C GLU A 18 -24.67 26.31 9.17
N ASP A 19 -25.81 26.99 9.25
CA ASP A 19 -26.04 28.43 9.14
C ASP A 19 -25.24 29.29 10.15
N GLU A 20 -25.07 30.57 9.75
CA GLU A 20 -24.43 31.69 10.45
C GLU A 20 -24.57 31.78 11.99
N GLU A 21 -23.46 32.21 12.61
CA GLU A 21 -23.27 32.80 13.95
C GLU A 21 -23.32 31.87 15.19
N ASN A 22 -22.15 31.42 15.68
CA ASN A 22 -21.85 31.50 17.12
C ASN A 22 -20.33 31.42 17.45
N GLU A 23 -20.00 32.05 18.57
CA GLU A 23 -18.70 32.42 19.13
C GLU A 23 -17.72 31.26 19.41
N GLY A 24 -16.43 31.61 19.42
CA GLY A 24 -15.31 30.68 19.45
C GLY A 24 -15.29 29.73 20.64
N THR A 25 -14.83 28.51 20.36
CA THR A 25 -14.36 27.55 21.35
C THR A 25 -13.10 26.86 20.82
N GLU A 26 -12.23 26.57 21.77
CA GLU A 26 -10.84 26.16 21.65
C GLU A 26 -10.67 24.94 20.73
N GLU A 27 -9.72 24.99 19.79
CA GLU A 27 -9.25 23.82 19.05
C GLU A 27 -8.61 22.85 20.06
N GLU A 28 -9.41 21.94 20.61
CA GLU A 28 -8.91 20.73 21.24
C GLU A 28 -8.27 19.89 20.12
N ASN A 29 -6.96 20.08 19.96
CA ASN A 29 -6.08 19.16 19.25
C ASN A 29 -6.09 17.84 20.03
N THR A 30 -7.15 17.06 19.78
CA THR A 30 -7.24 15.68 20.21
C THR A 30 -6.36 14.96 19.21
N GLU A 31 -5.11 14.72 19.59
CA GLU A 31 -4.32 13.67 18.96
C GLU A 31 -5.17 12.40 19.09
N GLU A 32 -5.95 12.08 18.05
CA GLU A 32 -6.73 10.85 17.99
C GLU A 32 -5.69 9.73 18.11
N GLU A 33 -5.72 8.99 19.22
CA GLU A 33 -4.95 7.76 19.35
C GLU A 33 -5.31 6.90 18.13
N GLU A 34 -4.39 6.78 17.18
CA GLU A 34 -4.59 6.05 15.94
C GLU A 34 -5.05 4.63 16.29
N ASP A 35 -6.33 4.34 16.08
CA ASP A 35 -6.88 3.04 16.41
C ASP A 35 -6.23 2.00 15.47
N ALA A 36 -5.29 1.24 16.03
CA ALA A 36 -4.54 0.23 15.31
C ALA A 36 -5.51 -0.79 14.70
N GLY A 37 -5.54 -0.91 13.38
CA GLY A 37 -6.43 -1.85 12.73
C GLY A 37 -6.79 -1.57 11.28
N TYR A 38 -7.73 -2.36 10.80
CA TYR A 38 -8.21 -2.32 9.42
C TYR A 38 -9.21 -1.18 9.18
N LYS A 39 -8.73 -0.07 8.61
CA LYS A 39 -9.56 1.05 8.14
C LYS A 39 -10.04 0.83 6.69
N PRO A 40 -11.34 1.01 6.38
CA PRO A 40 -11.85 0.90 5.01
C PRO A 40 -11.25 1.98 4.09
N SER A 41 -11.34 1.76 2.78
CA SER A 41 -10.88 2.73 1.75
C SER A 41 -11.73 2.63 0.48
N ILE A 42 -11.38 3.35 -0.58
CA ILE A 42 -11.98 3.11 -1.91
C ILE A 42 -11.31 1.91 -2.59
N PHE A 43 -12.14 1.04 -3.16
CA PHE A 43 -11.70 -0.11 -3.93
C PHE A 43 -11.08 0.31 -5.26
N PHE A 44 -9.80 -0.03 -5.42
CA PHE A 44 -9.00 0.10 -6.63
C PHE A 44 -8.88 -1.26 -7.31
N ASP A 45 -9.28 -1.34 -8.57
CA ASP A 45 -9.17 -2.55 -9.37
C ASP A 45 -7.83 -2.52 -10.14
N PHE A 46 -6.89 -3.38 -9.75
CA PHE A 46 -5.56 -3.46 -10.35
C PHE A 46 -5.56 -4.02 -11.78
N ASP A 47 -6.58 -4.78 -12.19
CA ASP A 47 -6.68 -5.30 -13.55
C ASP A 47 -7.06 -4.19 -14.53
N THR A 48 -7.95 -3.30 -14.10
CA THR A 48 -8.39 -2.14 -14.89
C THR A 48 -7.52 -0.90 -14.68
N GLY A 49 -6.83 -0.82 -13.55
CA GLY A 49 -6.01 0.33 -13.15
C GLY A 49 -6.81 1.55 -12.69
N ASP A 50 -8.05 1.37 -12.24
CA ASP A 50 -8.93 2.48 -11.85
C ASP A 50 -9.82 2.15 -10.63
N PHE A 51 -10.42 3.17 -10.04
CA PHE A 51 -11.41 3.01 -8.99
C PHE A 51 -12.73 2.49 -9.56
N VAL A 52 -13.36 1.56 -8.85
CA VAL A 52 -14.61 0.95 -9.31
C VAL A 52 -15.78 1.85 -8.94
N THR A 53 -16.64 2.16 -9.92
CA THR A 53 -17.91 2.85 -9.69
C THR A 53 -19.07 1.87 -9.65
N LEU A 54 -19.97 2.06 -8.69
CA LEU A 54 -21.21 1.33 -8.57
C LEU A 54 -22.27 1.90 -9.54
N HIS A 55 -23.34 1.15 -9.75
CA HIS A 55 -24.42 1.52 -10.66
C HIS A 55 -25.17 2.81 -10.26
N ASP A 56 -25.06 3.25 -9.01
CA ASP A 56 -25.61 4.51 -8.50
C ASP A 56 -24.66 5.70 -8.64
N GLY A 57 -23.47 5.49 -9.23
CA GLY A 57 -22.44 6.50 -9.46
C GLY A 57 -21.50 6.71 -8.28
N LYS A 58 -21.67 6.01 -7.16
CA LYS A 58 -20.75 6.07 -6.02
C LYS A 58 -19.50 5.22 -6.27
N LEU A 59 -18.39 5.59 -5.64
CA LEU A 59 -17.21 4.74 -5.60
C LEU A 59 -17.47 3.51 -4.74
N LYS A 60 -16.98 2.36 -5.19
CA LYS A 60 -17.06 1.11 -4.43
C LYS A 60 -16.12 1.21 -3.23
N GLU A 61 -16.64 0.96 -2.04
CA GLU A 61 -15.84 0.83 -0.83
C GLU A 61 -15.11 -0.52 -0.79
N ALA A 62 -13.89 -0.50 -0.28
CA ALA A 62 -13.14 -1.65 0.16
C ALA A 62 -13.25 -1.77 1.68
N SER A 63 -13.55 -2.97 2.17
CA SER A 63 -13.45 -3.27 3.59
C SER A 63 -12.03 -3.01 4.10
N GLY A 64 -11.84 -2.85 5.40
CA GLY A 64 -10.51 -2.54 5.93
C GLY A 64 -9.47 -3.63 5.64
N PHE A 65 -9.88 -4.90 5.61
CA PHE A 65 -8.99 -6.00 5.18
C PHE A 65 -8.64 -5.85 3.69
N GLU A 66 -9.62 -5.64 2.81
CA GLU A 66 -9.37 -5.41 1.38
C GLU A 66 -8.50 -4.16 1.12
N ALA A 67 -8.66 -3.12 1.93
CA ALA A 67 -7.84 -1.91 1.88
C ALA A 67 -6.39 -2.22 2.21
N TRP A 68 -6.14 -3.00 3.27
CA TRP A 68 -4.80 -3.48 3.62
C TRP A 68 -4.21 -4.38 2.54
N VAL A 69 -4.98 -5.30 1.96
CA VAL A 69 -4.52 -6.13 0.83
C VAL A 69 -4.06 -5.24 -0.33
N GLN A 70 -4.89 -4.25 -0.71
CA GLN A 70 -4.54 -3.30 -1.77
C GLN A 70 -3.30 -2.47 -1.41
N TRP A 71 -3.14 -2.07 -0.16
CA TRP A 71 -1.94 -1.40 0.32
C TRP A 71 -0.70 -2.28 0.14
N CYS A 72 -0.74 -3.56 0.53
CA CYS A 72 0.39 -4.47 0.33
C CYS A 72 0.77 -4.61 -1.16
N TYR A 73 -0.22 -4.76 -2.05
CA TYR A 73 0.02 -4.78 -3.50
C TYR A 73 0.69 -3.49 -3.98
N LYS A 74 0.19 -2.33 -3.57
CA LYS A 74 0.76 -1.03 -3.96
C LYS A 74 2.18 -0.83 -3.44
N THR A 75 2.46 -1.21 -2.20
CA THR A 75 3.79 -1.10 -1.61
C THR A 75 4.81 -1.93 -2.39
N ILE A 76 4.45 -3.14 -2.84
CA ILE A 76 5.37 -3.98 -3.63
C ILE A 76 5.52 -3.47 -5.07
N MET A 77 4.44 -2.99 -5.70
CA MET A 77 4.45 -2.58 -7.11
C MET A 77 4.98 -1.17 -7.36
N THR A 78 5.10 -0.35 -6.32
CA THR A 78 5.55 1.04 -6.45
C THR A 78 7.07 1.13 -6.31
N GLN A 79 7.75 1.64 -7.34
CA GLN A 79 9.17 1.93 -7.27
C GLN A 79 9.38 3.08 -6.28
N ARG A 80 10.21 2.85 -5.26
CA ARG A 80 10.53 3.88 -4.27
C ARG A 80 11.16 5.10 -4.97
N TYR A 81 10.76 6.30 -4.53
CA TYR A 81 11.20 7.61 -5.06
C TYR A 81 10.77 7.95 -6.50
N ALA A 82 9.95 7.13 -7.16
CA ALA A 82 9.53 7.40 -8.54
C ALA A 82 8.43 8.47 -8.67
N HIS A 83 7.75 8.81 -7.57
CA HIS A 83 6.55 9.64 -7.59
C HIS A 83 6.58 10.68 -6.46
N GLU A 84 6.50 11.96 -6.82
CA GLU A 84 6.49 13.07 -5.86
C GLU A 84 5.22 13.13 -4.99
N GLY A 85 4.16 12.40 -5.40
CA GLY A 85 2.89 12.31 -4.67
C GLY A 85 2.87 11.25 -3.57
N TYR A 86 3.96 10.51 -3.37
CA TYR A 86 4.08 9.52 -2.29
C TYR A 86 5.15 9.94 -1.28
N SER A 87 4.95 9.57 -0.01
CA SER A 87 6.03 9.60 0.99
C SER A 87 7.20 8.74 0.53
N THR A 88 8.40 9.10 1.00
CA THR A 88 9.62 8.30 0.80
C THR A 88 9.58 6.93 1.46
N ASP A 89 8.61 6.71 2.35
CA ASP A 89 8.46 5.48 3.13
C ASP A 89 7.58 4.43 2.42
N ILE A 90 7.03 4.76 1.24
CA ILE A 90 6.19 3.87 0.43
C ILE A 90 7.00 3.30 -0.74
N GLY A 91 6.74 2.04 -1.07
CA GLY A 91 7.35 1.36 -2.20
C GLY A 91 8.58 0.53 -1.81
N ILE A 92 9.12 -0.18 -2.79
CA ILE A 92 10.40 -0.89 -2.70
C ILE A 92 11.33 -0.43 -3.82
N ASP A 93 12.65 -0.46 -3.60
CA ASP A 93 13.62 -0.13 -4.64
C ASP A 93 13.94 -1.36 -5.53
N TYR A 94 12.94 -1.81 -6.29
CA TYR A 94 13.10 -2.98 -7.16
C TYR A 94 13.96 -2.69 -8.39
N GLU A 95 13.97 -1.46 -8.92
CA GLU A 95 14.81 -1.10 -10.07
C GLU A 95 16.30 -1.27 -9.75
N SER A 96 16.75 -0.79 -8.59
CA SER A 96 18.15 -0.98 -8.17
C SER A 96 18.45 -2.45 -7.85
N ALA A 97 17.50 -3.16 -7.23
CA ALA A 97 17.66 -4.59 -6.93
C ALA A 97 17.84 -5.42 -8.21
N LEU A 98 17.11 -5.09 -9.27
CA LEU A 98 17.16 -5.77 -10.57
C LEU A 98 18.36 -5.33 -11.44
N GLN A 99 19.24 -4.48 -10.93
CA GLN A 99 20.55 -4.17 -11.56
C GLN A 99 21.72 -4.91 -10.89
N ALA A 100 21.44 -5.82 -9.95
CA ALA A 100 22.46 -6.60 -9.26
C ALA A 100 23.27 -7.50 -10.21
N ASP A 101 24.46 -7.91 -9.76
CA ASP A 101 25.40 -8.69 -10.58
C ASP A 101 24.93 -10.14 -10.82
N SER A 102 23.95 -10.61 -10.04
CA SER A 102 23.39 -11.95 -10.16
C SER A 102 21.94 -12.01 -9.69
N ARG A 103 21.21 -13.04 -10.17
CA ARG A 103 19.85 -13.34 -9.71
C ARG A 103 19.79 -13.58 -8.20
N GLU A 104 20.75 -14.31 -7.65
CA GLU A 104 20.83 -14.60 -6.21
C GLU A 104 20.98 -13.32 -5.37
N GLU A 105 21.76 -12.36 -5.86
CA GLU A 105 21.90 -11.05 -5.23
C GLU A 105 20.62 -10.21 -5.36
N ALA A 106 20.00 -10.19 -6.55
CA ALA A 106 18.73 -9.50 -6.77
C ALA A 106 17.62 -10.06 -5.86
N GLU A 107 17.50 -11.39 -5.74
CA GLU A 107 16.55 -12.05 -4.84
C GLU A 107 16.77 -11.66 -3.38
N SER A 108 18.03 -11.62 -2.93
CA SER A 108 18.38 -11.21 -1.56
C SER A 108 17.99 -9.75 -1.27
N ILE A 109 18.24 -8.85 -2.22
CA ILE A 109 17.87 -7.43 -2.08
C ILE A 109 16.34 -7.28 -2.10
N LEU A 110 15.66 -7.89 -3.07
CA LEU A 110 14.20 -7.85 -3.17
C LEU A 110 13.52 -8.43 -1.93
N GLN A 111 14.02 -9.56 -1.41
CA GLN A 111 13.49 -10.17 -0.20
C GLN A 111 13.54 -9.17 0.96
N ARG A 112 14.70 -8.54 1.18
CA ARG A 112 14.87 -7.55 2.24
C ARG A 112 13.95 -6.34 2.04
N GLU A 113 13.91 -5.78 0.83
CA GLU A 113 13.10 -4.60 0.54
C GLU A 113 11.60 -4.87 0.75
N ILE A 114 11.09 -6.03 0.28
CA ILE A 114 9.69 -6.43 0.46
C ILE A 114 9.37 -6.64 1.94
N GLU A 115 10.23 -7.36 2.67
CA GLU A 115 10.05 -7.61 4.10
C GLU A 115 10.04 -6.30 4.89
N GLU A 116 11.05 -5.44 4.70
CA GLU A 116 11.16 -4.16 5.41
C GLU A 116 9.98 -3.23 5.11
N ALA A 117 9.58 -3.09 3.83
CA ALA A 117 8.51 -2.18 3.45
C ALA A 117 7.13 -2.62 3.95
N LEU A 118 6.83 -3.93 3.91
CA LEU A 118 5.55 -4.44 4.40
C LEU A 118 5.47 -4.55 5.92
N MET A 119 6.59 -4.82 6.60
CA MET A 119 6.67 -4.83 8.06
C MET A 119 6.64 -3.42 8.65
N ALA A 120 6.99 -2.39 7.87
CA ALA A 120 6.85 -0.98 8.23
C ALA A 120 5.41 -0.44 7.98
N ASP A 121 4.39 -1.31 8.07
CA ASP A 121 2.99 -0.89 7.96
C ASP A 121 2.64 0.14 9.04
N PRO A 122 2.30 1.40 8.68
CA PRO A 122 2.04 2.47 9.65
C PRO A 122 0.90 2.12 10.61
N SER A 123 -0.09 1.34 10.16
CA SER A 123 -1.25 0.96 10.97
C SER A 123 -1.05 -0.34 11.77
N GLU A 124 0.17 -0.89 11.81
CA GLU A 124 0.56 -2.11 12.54
C GLU A 124 -0.32 -3.34 12.25
N ARG A 125 -0.87 -3.45 11.03
CA ARG A 125 -1.77 -4.56 10.64
C ARG A 125 -0.99 -5.78 10.15
N THR A 126 0.20 -5.57 9.60
CA THR A 126 1.08 -6.65 9.12
C THR A 126 1.86 -7.28 10.28
N LEU A 127 1.66 -8.57 10.52
CA LEU A 127 2.32 -9.32 11.60
C LEU A 127 3.54 -10.11 11.13
N TYR A 128 3.53 -10.59 9.88
CA TYR A 128 4.64 -11.35 9.32
C TYR A 128 4.66 -11.27 7.79
N VAL A 129 5.85 -11.19 7.24
CA VAL A 129 6.12 -11.23 5.80
C VAL A 129 7.17 -12.32 5.56
N GLY A 130 6.92 -13.22 4.62
CA GLY A 130 7.88 -14.27 4.33
C GLY A 130 7.44 -15.24 3.26
N ASN A 131 8.10 -16.41 3.25
CA ASN A 131 7.95 -17.42 2.19
C ASN A 131 8.04 -16.81 0.79
N ILE A 132 8.98 -15.87 0.60
CA ILE A 132 9.17 -15.17 -0.67
C ILE A 132 9.82 -16.13 -1.66
N MET A 133 9.14 -16.36 -2.78
CA MET A 133 9.59 -17.22 -3.86
C MET A 133 9.79 -16.41 -5.12
N PHE A 134 10.89 -16.69 -5.81
CA PHE A 134 11.26 -16.05 -7.06
C PHE A 134 11.24 -17.08 -8.20
N GLN A 135 10.63 -16.73 -9.31
CA GLN A 135 10.64 -17.53 -10.53
C GLN A 135 11.08 -16.63 -11.69
N TRP A 136 12.25 -16.94 -12.23
CA TRP A 136 12.83 -16.19 -13.34
C TRP A 136 12.39 -16.76 -14.68
N GLU A 137 11.75 -15.91 -15.47
CA GLU A 137 11.47 -16.12 -16.88
C GLU A 137 12.47 -15.34 -17.75
N ALA A 138 12.27 -15.31 -19.07
CA ALA A 138 13.23 -14.71 -19.99
C ALA A 138 13.40 -13.18 -19.80
N GLU A 139 12.29 -12.48 -19.52
CA GLU A 139 12.25 -11.00 -19.40
C GLU A 139 11.59 -10.55 -18.09
N HIS A 140 11.20 -11.49 -17.22
CA HIS A 140 10.45 -11.20 -16.00
C HIS A 140 10.93 -12.03 -14.81
N CYS A 141 10.85 -11.44 -13.63
CA CYS A 141 10.95 -12.13 -12.35
C CYS A 141 9.57 -12.14 -11.69
N LEU A 142 8.95 -13.31 -11.57
CA LEU A 142 7.73 -13.48 -10.79
C LEU A 142 8.09 -13.61 -9.33
N VAL A 143 7.42 -12.83 -8.49
CA VAL A 143 7.59 -12.83 -7.04
C VAL A 143 6.28 -13.24 -6.39
N THR A 144 6.35 -14.23 -5.52
CA THR A 144 5.23 -14.66 -4.67
C THR A 144 5.63 -14.46 -3.22
N VAL A 145 4.82 -13.75 -2.44
CA VAL A 145 5.06 -13.48 -1.01
C VAL A 145 3.83 -13.82 -0.19
N GLN A 146 4.05 -14.42 0.97
CA GLN A 146 3.00 -14.63 1.97
C GLN A 146 3.07 -13.51 3.02
N VAL A 147 1.92 -12.90 3.28
CA VAL A 147 1.78 -11.82 4.24
C VAL A 147 0.68 -12.21 5.22
N GLN A 148 1.00 -12.22 6.50
CA GLN A 148 0.05 -12.46 7.57
C GLN A 148 -0.32 -11.13 8.22
N GLY A 149 -1.62 -10.83 8.25
CA GLY A 149 -2.19 -9.70 8.94
C GLY A 149 -2.87 -10.09 10.25
N ILE A 150 -3.38 -9.09 10.98
CA ILE A 150 -4.08 -9.29 12.26
C ILE A 150 -5.37 -10.10 12.18
N ASP A 151 -6.04 -10.18 11.01
CA ASP A 151 -7.31 -10.91 10.81
C ASP A 151 -7.31 -11.80 9.56
N GLY A 152 -6.13 -12.17 9.05
CA GLY A 152 -6.04 -13.09 7.91
C GLY A 152 -4.71 -13.07 7.19
N ASP A 153 -4.47 -14.14 6.44
CA ASP A 153 -3.28 -14.31 5.61
C ASP A 153 -3.62 -14.11 4.14
N ILE A 154 -2.68 -13.54 3.39
CA ILE A 154 -2.77 -13.39 1.94
C ILE A 154 -1.51 -13.90 1.25
N GLU A 155 -1.68 -14.26 -0.01
CA GLU A 155 -0.58 -14.49 -0.93
C GLU A 155 -0.65 -13.43 -2.02
N ILE A 156 0.45 -12.72 -2.23
CA ILE A 156 0.59 -11.70 -3.25
C ILE A 156 1.50 -12.25 -4.34
N GLN A 157 1.05 -12.14 -5.59
CA GLN A 157 1.84 -12.46 -6.76
C GLN A 157 2.03 -11.19 -7.61
N THR A 158 3.28 -10.86 -7.91
CA THR A 158 3.63 -9.76 -8.81
C THR A 158 4.71 -10.21 -9.78
N GLN A 159 5.00 -9.39 -10.78
CA GLN A 159 6.10 -9.58 -11.70
C GLN A 159 6.86 -8.27 -11.90
N PHE A 160 8.18 -8.37 -12.00
CA PHE A 160 9.04 -7.26 -12.38
C PHE A 160 9.71 -7.56 -13.71
N GLU A 161 9.80 -6.57 -14.60
CA GLU A 161 10.60 -6.66 -15.81
C GLU A 161 12.09 -6.72 -15.43
N SER A 162 12.83 -7.67 -15.99
CA SER A 162 14.23 -7.84 -15.68
C SER A 162 15.05 -8.24 -16.90
N GLU A 163 16.19 -7.56 -17.06
CA GLU A 163 17.22 -7.89 -18.05
C GLU A 163 18.37 -8.71 -17.42
N VAL A 164 18.24 -9.14 -16.16
CA VAL A 164 19.28 -9.89 -15.45
C VAL A 164 19.43 -11.29 -16.05
N VAL A 165 20.56 -11.51 -16.70
CA VAL A 165 20.91 -12.77 -17.39
C VAL A 165 21.52 -13.76 -16.40
#